data_AF-A0A376KRP6-F1
#
_entry.id   AF-A0A376KRP6-F1
#
_cell.length_a   1.000
_cell.length_b   1.000
_cell.length_c   1.000
_cell.angle_alpha   90.00
_cell.angle_beta   90.00
_cell.angle_gamma   90.00
#
_symmetry.space_group_name_H-M   'P 1'
#
loop_
_entity.id
_entity.type
_entity.pdbx_description
1 polymer ?
#
loop_
_entity_poly.entity_id
_entity_poly.type
_entity_poly.pdbx_seq_one_letter_code
_entity_poly.pdbx_strand_id
1 'polypeptide(L)' 'MYRTCLNVGGAQAIAALAFGTESVPKVDKIFGPGNAFVTEAKRQVSQRLDGAAIDMPAGPSEVLVIADSWRNAGFRGF' A
#
# COMPACT_ATOMS: atom_id res chain seq x y z
N MET A 1 7.20 19.09 5.86
CA MET A 1 6.90 18.30 4.64
C MET A 1 8.21 17.72 4.11
N TYR A 2 8.45 16.43 4.30
CA TYR A 2 9.54 15.70 3.63
C TYR A 2 9.09 15.37 2.21
N ARG A 3 9.85 15.83 1.21
CA ARG A 3 9.53 15.76 -0.23
C ARG A 3 10.61 14.95 -0.95
N THR A 4 10.75 13.69 -0.56
CA THR A 4 11.80 12.79 -1.07
C THR A 4 11.17 11.63 -1.79
N CYS A 5 11.43 11.52 -3.09
CA CYS A 5 11.13 10.33 -3.88
C CYS A 5 12.30 9.34 -3.71
N LEU A 6 12.01 8.12 -3.28
CA LEU A 6 13.01 7.09 -3.02
C LEU A 6 13.03 6.10 -4.18
N ASN A 7 14.22 5.77 -4.67
CA ASN A 7 14.42 4.72 -5.68
C ASN A 7 14.45 3.32 -5.03
N VAL A 8 13.42 3.00 -4.24
CA VAL A 8 13.25 1.71 -3.56
C VAL A 8 11.78 1.30 -3.59
N GLY A 9 11.51 0.05 -3.93
CA GLY A 9 10.16 -0.53 -3.99
C GLY A 9 10.05 -1.78 -3.12
N GLY A 10 8.88 -2.43 -3.11
CA GLY A 10 8.70 -3.72 -2.44
C GLY A 10 8.74 -3.68 -0.91
N ALA A 11 8.97 -4.84 -0.29
CA ALA A 11 9.01 -5.00 1.16
C ALA A 11 10.14 -4.20 1.82
N GLN A 12 11.29 -4.08 1.14
CA GLN A 12 12.44 -3.31 1.60
C GLN A 12 12.15 -1.81 1.70
N ALA A 13 11.30 -1.26 0.83
CA ALA A 13 10.85 0.12 0.94
C ALA A 13 10.01 0.33 2.21
N ILE A 14 9.14 -0.63 2.54
CA ILE A 14 8.33 -0.59 3.75
C ILE A 14 9.21 -0.67 5.00
N ALA A 15 10.21 -1.56 5.01
CA ALA A 15 11.16 -1.64 6.11
C ALA A 15 11.98 -0.34 6.28
N ALA A 16 12.49 0.22 5.18
CA ALA A 16 13.26 1.46 5.22
C ALA A 16 12.42 2.64 5.75
N LEU A 17 11.14 2.72 5.38
CA LEU A 17 10.22 3.73 5.89
C LEU A 17 9.85 3.49 7.36
N ALA A 18 9.67 2.24 7.77
CA ALA A 18 9.26 1.90 9.13
C ALA A 18 10.39 2.05 10.18
N PHE A 19 11.62 1.73 9.80
CA PHE A 19 12.76 1.72 10.73
C PHE A 19 13.74 2.88 10.50
N GLY A 20 13.70 3.49 9.32
CA GLY A 20 14.71 4.47 8.90
C GLY A 20 16.01 3.79 8.45
N THR A 21 16.75 4.49 7.60
CA THR A 21 18.13 4.17 7.19
C THR A 21 18.95 5.45 7.17
N GLU A 22 20.24 5.37 6.83
CA GLU A 22 21.09 6.55 6.65
C GLU A 22 20.51 7.59 5.68
N SER A 23 19.79 7.12 4.65
CA SER A 23 19.22 7.97 3.59
C SER A 23 17.70 8.08 3.63
N VAL A 24 17.01 7.23 4.40
CA VAL A 24 15.55 7.19 4.48
C VAL A 24 15.11 7.55 5.90
N PRO A 25 14.43 8.69 6.11
CA PRO A 25 13.91 9.01 7.43
C PRO A 25 12.79 8.03 7.82
N LYS A 26 12.77 7.63 9.09
CA LYS A 26 11.64 6.87 9.65
C LYS A 26 10.36 7.72 9.58
N VAL A 27 9.25 7.09 9.21
CA VAL A 27 7.93 7.73 9.16
C VAL A 27 6.98 7.13 10.20
N ASP A 28 6.02 7.93 10.66
CA ASP A 28 5.03 7.47 11.64
C ASP A 28 3.96 6.55 11.01
N LYS A 29 3.65 6.76 9.72
CA LYS A 29 2.60 6.03 9.01
C LYS A 29 2.90 5.79 7.53
N ILE A 30 2.63 4.59 7.04
CA ILE A 30 2.90 4.15 5.65
C ILE A 30 1.59 3.85 4.91
N PHE A 31 1.39 4.48 3.74
CA PHE A 31 0.16 4.40 2.93
C PHE A 31 0.36 3.68 1.60
N GLY A 32 -0.73 3.26 0.97
CA GLY A 32 -0.76 2.80 -0.43
C GLY A 32 -0.82 1.28 -0.64
N PRO A 33 -1.45 0.80 -1.72
CA PRO A 33 -1.53 -0.62 -2.03
C PRO A 33 -0.18 -1.18 -2.53
N GLY A 34 -0.03 -2.49 -2.51
CA GLY A 34 1.15 -3.16 -3.05
C GLY A 34 0.93 -4.65 -3.27
N ASN A 35 1.96 -5.32 -3.81
CA ASN A 35 1.94 -6.77 -3.99
C ASN A 35 1.94 -7.52 -2.63
N ALA A 36 1.78 -8.84 -2.67
CA ALA A 36 1.73 -9.68 -1.46
C ALA A 36 2.89 -9.42 -0.48
N PHE A 37 4.10 -9.16 -1.00
CA PHE A 37 5.27 -8.85 -0.17
C PHE A 37 5.18 -7.49 0.51
N VAL A 38 4.69 -6.46 -0.19
CA VAL A 38 4.45 -5.13 0.38
C VAL A 38 3.37 -5.20 1.47
N THR A 39 2.28 -5.94 1.21
CA THR A 39 1.19 -6.10 2.17
C THR A 39 1.65 -6.85 3.42
N GLU A 40 2.41 -7.93 3.26
CA GLU A 40 2.95 -8.67 4.40
C GLU A 40 3.99 -7.84 5.17
N ALA A 41 4.86 -7.10 4.49
CA ALA A 41 5.80 -6.19 5.14
C ALA A 41 5.06 -5.13 5.97
N LYS A 42 3.99 -4.54 5.42
CA LYS A 42 3.12 -3.58 6.13
C LYS A 42 2.48 -4.21 7.38
N ARG A 43 1.99 -5.44 7.25
CA ARG A 43 1.42 -6.20 8.38
C ARG A 43 2.45 -6.41 9.48
N GLN A 44 3.68 -6.79 9.14
CA GLN A 44 4.74 -7.02 10.12
C GLN A 44 5.19 -5.73 10.82
N VAL A 45 5.41 -4.64 10.08
CA VAL A 45 5.87 -3.37 10.69
C VAL A 45 4.79 -2.71 11.53
N SER A 46 3.51 -2.92 11.24
CA SER A 46 2.41 -2.39 12.07
C SER A 46 2.20 -3.16 13.37
N GLN A 47 2.61 -4.42 13.43
CA GLN A 47 2.56 -5.26 14.63
C GLN A 47 3.77 -5.06 15.56
N ARG A 48 4.82 -4.39 15.07
CA ARG A 48 6.05 -4.09 15.80
C ARG A 48 5.95 -2.77 16.55
N LEU A 49 6.34 -2.76 17.83
CA LEU A 49 6.34 -1.56 18.68
C LEU A 49 7.26 -0.46 18.14
N ASP A 50 8.36 -0.86 17.50
CA ASP A 50 9.38 -0.01 16.90
C ASP A 50 9.14 0.26 15.40
N GLY A 51 8.05 -0.26 14.84
CA GLY A 51 7.69 -0.08 13.43
C GLY A 51 6.88 1.20 13.19
N ALA A 52 6.04 1.16 12.16
CA ALA A 52 5.21 2.29 11.73
C ALA A 52 3.76 1.86 11.57
N ALA A 53 2.83 2.79 11.82
CA ALA A 53 1.42 2.54 11.59
C ALA A 53 1.14 2.32 10.09
N ILE A 54 0.12 1.53 9.78
CA ILE A 54 -0.39 1.37 8.41
C ILE A 54 -1.82 1.92 8.36
N ASP A 55 -2.32 2.25 7.17
CA ASP A 55 -3.70 2.75 7.02
C ASP A 55 -4.73 1.64 7.23
N MET A 56 -4.68 0.61 6.41
CA MET A 56 -5.60 -0.50 6.32
C MET A 56 -4.82 -1.71 5.77
N PRO A 57 -5.16 -2.94 6.15
CA PRO A 57 -4.72 -4.10 5.40
C PRO A 57 -5.24 -3.94 3.97
N ALA A 58 -4.34 -3.88 2.98
CA ALA A 58 -4.75 -3.78 1.58
C ALA A 58 -5.58 -5.02 1.21
N GLY A 59 -6.90 -4.85 1.11
CA GLY A 59 -7.82 -5.85 0.58
C GLY A 59 -7.71 -5.96 -0.95
N PRO A 60 -8.23 -7.04 -1.56
CA PRO A 60 -8.32 -7.14 -3.01
C PRO A 60 -9.09 -5.94 -3.57
N SER A 61 -8.67 -5.42 -4.73
CA SER A 61 -9.42 -4.37 -5.42
C SER A 61 -10.80 -4.92 -5.81
N GLU A 62 -11.86 -4.47 -5.15
CA GLU A 62 -13.23 -4.83 -5.49
C GLU A 62 -13.81 -3.83 -6.50
N VAL A 63 -14.38 -4.35 -7.59
CA VAL A 63 -15.20 -3.57 -8.51
C VAL A 63 -16.58 -4.21 -8.56
N LEU A 64 -17.56 -3.55 -7.95
CA LEU A 64 -18.96 -3.95 -7.99
C LEU A 64 -19.67 -3.20 -9.12
N VAL A 65 -20.10 -3.92 -10.16
CA VAL A 65 -20.93 -3.36 -11.24
C VAL A 65 -22.38 -3.78 -11.01
N ILE A 66 -23.26 -2.84 -10.70
CA ILE A 66 -24.71 -3.05 -10.69
C ILE A 66 -25.24 -2.62 -12.06
N ALA A 67 -25.78 -3.56 -12.84
CA ALA A 67 -26.35 -3.28 -14.15
C ALA A 67 -27.84 -3.65 -14.17
N ASP A 68 -28.70 -2.64 -14.33
CA ASP A 68 -30.14 -2.80 -14.55
C ASP A 68 -30.45 -3.15 -16.02
N SER A 69 -31.67 -3.64 -16.31
CA SER A 69 -32.08 -4.28 -17.57
C SER A 69 -32.07 -3.40 -18.84
N TRP A 70 -31.53 -2.18 -18.78
CA TRP A 70 -31.39 -1.25 -19.90
C TRP A 70 -29.97 -1.28 -20.52
N ARG A 71 -29.27 -2.43 -20.48
CA ARG A 71 -27.87 -2.55 -20.92
C ARG A 71 -27.69 -2.23 -22.40
N ASN A 72 -27.01 -1.12 -22.67
CA ASN A 72 -26.32 -0.87 -23.93
C ASN A 72 -25.12 -1.85 -24.04
N ALA A 73 -25.06 -2.65 -25.11
CA ALA A 73 -24.15 -3.78 -25.31
C ALA A 73 -22.70 -3.38 -25.67
N GLY A 74 -22.17 -2.31 -25.07
CA GLY A 74 -20.87 -1.71 -25.43
C GLY A 74 -19.83 -1.63 -24.31
N PHE A 75 -20.12 -2.11 -23.09
CA PHE A 75 -19.15 -2.04 -21.99
C PHE A 75 -18.26 -3.30 -21.96
N ARG A 76 -17.06 -3.19 -22.53
CA ARG A 76 -15.93 -4.11 -22.28
C ARG A 76 -14.89 -3.38 -21.44
N GLY A 77 -14.94 -3.58 -20.13
CA GLY A 77 -13.87 -3.20 -19.21
C GLY A 77 -13.49 -4.42 -18.38
N PHE A 78 -12.41 -5.09 -18.77
CA PHE A 78 -11.13 -5.20 -18.07
C PHE A 78 -10.08 -5.68 -19.09
#